data_AF-A0A7C2KGM2-F1
#
_entry.id   AF-A0A7C2KGM2-F1
#
_cell.length_a   1.000
_cell.length_b   1.000
_cell.length_c   1.000
_cell.angle_alpha   90.00
_cell.angle_beta   90.00
_cell.angle_gamma   90.00
#
_symmetry.space_group_name_H-M   'P 1'
#
loop_
_entity.id
_entity.type
_entity.pdbx_description
1 polymer ?
#
loop_
_entity_poly.entity_id
_entity_poly.type
_entity_poly.pdbx_seq_one_letter_code
_entity_poly.pdbx_strand_id
1 'polypeptide(L)'
;MITKLFSHLTGGFIMIIFGAIFVGVGLFARDWMVPSSHLSASGVVVDLDEVRSSRGSTGYKAVVEFTTSTGQVVRFQDPTSSNPPAYRRGQEVTVLYDPENPEFAVIDSPFTWLPSTVFIGFGGLFVVLGIFALLNWLLILLKLGGILGVLGLLLRRSRSPVSH
;
A
#
# COMPACT_ATOMS: atom_id res chain seq x y z
N MET A 1 -7.75 36.68 2.27
CA MET A 1 -8.78 35.66 1.95
C MET A 1 -8.37 34.82 0.73
N ILE A 2 -7.88 35.43 -0.36
CA ILE A 2 -7.38 34.74 -1.57
C ILE A 2 -6.15 33.83 -1.32
N THR A 3 -5.24 34.20 -0.41
CA THR A 3 -4.06 33.40 -0.05
C THR A 3 -4.38 32.11 0.72
N LYS A 4 -5.40 32.13 1.59
CA LYS A 4 -5.92 30.91 2.27
C LYS A 4 -6.65 29.98 1.31
N LEU A 5 -7.21 30.54 0.24
CA LEU A 5 -7.80 29.81 -0.86
C LEU A 5 -6.64 29.04 -1.55
N PHE A 6 -5.65 29.73 -2.12
CA PHE A 6 -4.58 29.07 -2.91
C PHE A 6 -3.80 27.96 -2.17
N SER A 7 -3.66 28.06 -0.84
CA SER A 7 -2.92 27.06 -0.04
C SER A 7 -3.63 25.70 0.10
N HIS A 8 -4.96 25.65 -0.03
CA HIS A 8 -5.71 24.39 0.07
C HIS A 8 -5.66 23.60 -1.25
N LEU A 9 -5.55 24.30 -2.38
CA LEU A 9 -5.43 23.68 -3.70
C LEU A 9 -4.08 22.97 -3.84
N THR A 10 -2.99 23.69 -3.50
CA THR A 10 -1.64 23.13 -3.58
C THR A 10 -1.44 21.98 -2.58
N GLY A 11 -1.98 22.08 -1.37
CA GLY A 11 -1.92 21.01 -0.37
C GLY A 11 -2.62 19.71 -0.80
N GLY A 12 -3.81 19.81 -1.41
CA GLY A 12 -4.57 18.64 -1.87
C GLY A 12 -3.89 17.89 -3.03
N PHE A 13 -3.35 18.61 -4.02
CA PHE A 13 -2.61 18.00 -5.12
C PHE A 13 -1.31 17.34 -4.64
N ILE A 14 -0.57 17.99 -3.73
CA ILE A 14 0.65 17.41 -3.14
C ILE A 14 0.33 16.11 -2.40
N MET A 15 -0.76 16.07 -1.62
CA MET A 15 -1.18 14.84 -0.91
C MET A 15 -1.55 13.71 -1.87
N ILE A 16 -2.22 13.99 -2.99
CA ILE A 16 -2.59 12.97 -3.97
C ILE A 16 -1.34 12.43 -4.68
N ILE A 17 -0.43 13.31 -5.12
CA ILE A 17 0.81 12.89 -5.79
C ILE A 17 1.65 12.05 -4.83
N PHE A 18 1.81 12.51 -3.60
CA PHE A 18 2.58 11.79 -2.58
C PHE A 18 1.92 10.44 -2.23
N GLY A 19 0.60 10.42 -2.03
CA GLY A 19 -0.15 9.18 -1.79
C GLY A 19 -0.06 8.20 -2.98
N ALA A 20 -0.16 8.69 -4.21
CA ALA A 20 -0.05 7.87 -5.42
C ALA A 20 1.36 7.27 -5.57
N ILE A 21 2.41 8.02 -5.23
CA ILE A 21 3.79 7.49 -5.19
C ILE A 21 3.88 6.36 -4.16
N PHE A 22 3.34 6.55 -2.95
CA PHE A 22 3.35 5.51 -1.91
C PHE A 22 2.60 4.24 -2.34
N VAL A 23 1.44 4.38 -2.97
CA VAL A 23 0.69 3.24 -3.54
C VAL A 23 1.50 2.56 -4.64
N GLY A 24 2.08 3.34 -5.56
CA GLY A 24 2.91 2.80 -6.64
C GLY A 24 4.11 2.02 -6.13
N VAL A 25 4.83 2.56 -5.14
CA VAL A 25 5.95 1.89 -4.46
C VAL A 25 5.48 0.62 -3.76
N GLY A 26 4.34 0.65 -3.07
CA GLY A 26 3.78 -0.52 -2.39
C GLY A 26 3.37 -1.64 -3.36
N LEU A 27 2.79 -1.29 -4.51
CA LEU A 27 2.45 -2.26 -5.57
C LEU A 27 3.71 -2.84 -6.23
N PHE A 28 4.70 -2.00 -6.51
CA PHE A 28 5.98 -2.43 -7.06
C PHE A 28 6.73 -3.36 -6.08
N ALA A 29 6.79 -3.02 -4.80
CA ALA A 29 7.39 -3.86 -3.77
C ALA A 29 6.67 -5.22 -3.65
N ARG A 30 5.34 -5.24 -3.74
CA ARG A 30 4.56 -6.48 -3.73
C ARG A 30 4.95 -7.41 -4.88
N ASP A 31 4.97 -6.89 -6.11
CA ASP A 31 5.27 -7.67 -7.31
C ASP A 31 6.73 -8.12 -7.35
N TRP A 32 7.64 -7.32 -6.79
CA TRP A 32 9.06 -7.67 -6.69
C TRP A 32 9.33 -8.75 -5.62
N MET A 33 8.58 -8.77 -4.52
CA MET A 33 8.72 -9.76 -3.46
C MET A 33 8.03 -11.08 -3.78
N VAL A 34 6.84 -11.02 -4.38
CA VAL A 34 6.07 -12.19 -4.79
C VAL A 34 5.52 -11.93 -6.20
N PRO A 35 6.33 -12.19 -7.23
CA PRO A 35 5.89 -12.10 -8.61
C PRO A 35 4.64 -12.94 -8.87
N SER A 36 3.76 -12.45 -9.73
CA SER A 36 2.55 -13.17 -10.12
C SER A 36 2.80 -14.53 -10.80
N SER A 37 4.04 -14.80 -11.21
CA SER A 37 4.50 -16.11 -11.71
C SER A 37 4.74 -17.16 -10.63
N HIS A 38 4.81 -16.77 -9.35
CA HIS A 38 5.04 -17.72 -8.26
C HIS A 38 3.85 -18.67 -8.12
N LEU A 39 4.17 -19.95 -7.92
CA LEU A 39 3.19 -20.99 -7.67
C LEU A 39 3.10 -21.30 -6.18
N SER A 40 1.91 -21.72 -5.74
CA SER A 40 1.68 -22.13 -4.36
C SER A 40 1.84 -23.65 -4.21
N ALA A 41 2.56 -24.07 -3.17
CA ALA A 41 2.69 -25.47 -2.76
C ALA A 41 2.49 -25.62 -1.25
N SER A 42 2.07 -26.82 -0.81
CA SER A 42 2.05 -27.16 0.62
C SER A 42 3.45 -27.62 1.04
N GLY A 43 3.95 -27.04 2.13
CA GLY A 43 5.25 -27.39 2.72
C GLY A 43 5.13 -27.67 4.22
N VAL A 44 6.18 -28.27 4.78
CA VAL A 44 6.29 -28.58 6.20
C VAL A 44 7.59 -28.02 6.75
N VAL A 45 7.53 -27.39 7.92
CA VAL A 45 8.72 -26.92 8.63
C VAL A 45 9.48 -28.13 9.18
N VAL A 46 10.60 -28.47 8.57
CA VAL A 46 11.40 -29.64 8.94
C VAL A 46 12.43 -29.32 10.03
N ASP A 47 12.86 -28.06 10.12
CA ASP A 47 13.84 -27.61 11.11
C ASP A 47 13.69 -26.13 11.47
N LEU A 48 14.36 -25.71 12.55
CA LEU A 48 14.46 -24.31 12.99
C LEU A 48 15.92 -23.96 13.25
N ASP A 49 16.52 -23.18 12.35
CA ASP A 49 17.91 -22.75 12.48
C ASP A 49 18.03 -21.57 13.46
N GLU A 50 18.87 -21.75 14.48
CA GLU A 50 19.20 -20.70 15.43
C GLU A 50 20.24 -19.73 14.83
N VAL A 51 19.85 -18.48 14.62
CA VAL A 51 20.72 -17.40 14.16
C VAL A 51 21.03 -16.47 15.32
N ARG A 52 22.30 -16.45 15.76
CA ARG A 52 22.78 -15.50 16.78
C ARG A 52 23.27 -14.22 16.12
N SER A 53 22.79 -13.08 16.59
CA SER A 53 23.30 -11.77 16.19
C SER A 53 24.56 -11.41 16.97
N SER A 54 25.41 -10.55 16.38
CA SER A 54 26.62 -10.01 17.03
C SER A 54 26.32 -9.20 18.30
N ARG A 55 25.07 -8.77 18.49
CA ARG A 55 24.60 -8.00 19.65
C ARG A 55 24.00 -8.89 20.75
N GLY A 56 24.09 -10.22 20.62
CA GLY A 56 23.64 -11.20 21.62
C GLY A 56 22.16 -11.59 21.52
N SER A 57 21.43 -11.14 20.50
CA SER A 57 20.05 -11.61 20.26
C SER A 57 20.05 -12.90 19.45
N THR A 58 19.31 -13.91 19.92
CA THR A 58 18.99 -15.11 19.16
C THR A 58 17.72 -14.86 18.33
N GLY A 59 17.70 -15.32 17.09
CA GLY A 59 16.51 -15.46 16.25
C GLY A 59 16.43 -16.87 15.67
N TYR A 60 15.25 -17.28 15.24
CA TYR A 60 15.02 -18.58 14.62
C TYR A 60 14.50 -18.40 13.20
N LYS A 61 15.10 -19.12 12.26
CA LYS A 61 14.67 -19.21 10.87
C LYS A 61 14.04 -20.57 10.60
N ALA A 62 12.91 -20.61 9.94
CA ALA A 62 12.28 -21.86 9.57
C ALA A 62 12.96 -22.47 8.35
N VAL A 63 13.26 -23.77 8.40
CA VAL A 63 13.64 -24.57 7.24
C VAL A 63 12.41 -25.34 6.80
N VAL A 64 11.94 -25.04 5.59
CA VAL A 64 10.71 -25.62 5.05
C VAL A 64 11.07 -26.56 3.91
N GLU A 65 10.48 -27.76 3.96
CA GLU A 65 10.49 -28.71 2.85
C GLU A 65 9.14 -28.67 2.14
N PHE A 66 9.15 -28.53 0.82
CA PHE A 66 7.95 -28.59 0.01
C PHE A 66 8.22 -29.38 -1.27
N THR A 67 7.13 -29.82 -1.92
CA THR A 67 7.21 -30.51 -3.21
C THR A 67 6.67 -29.58 -4.30
N THR A 68 7.47 -29.36 -5.36
CA THR A 68 7.06 -28.55 -6.51
C THR A 68 5.97 -29.26 -7.33
N SER A 69 5.31 -28.51 -8.22
CA SER A 69 4.38 -29.07 -9.21
C SER A 69 5.00 -30.14 -10.13
N THR A 70 6.32 -30.15 -10.27
CA THR A 70 7.08 -31.15 -11.05
C THR A 70 7.46 -32.39 -10.24
N GLY A 71 7.10 -32.44 -8.95
CA GLY A 71 7.44 -33.55 -8.05
C GLY A 71 8.83 -33.47 -7.42
N GLN A 72 9.54 -32.35 -7.58
CA GLN A 72 10.84 -32.13 -6.97
C GLN A 72 10.67 -31.72 -5.50
N VAL A 73 11.38 -32.39 -4.60
CA VAL A 73 11.44 -31.99 -3.18
C VAL A 73 12.51 -30.91 -3.03
N VAL A 74 12.12 -29.76 -2.48
CA VAL A 74 12.99 -28.60 -2.27
C VAL A 74 12.94 -28.19 -0.81
N ARG A 75 14.12 -27.86 -0.26
CA ARG A 75 14.26 -27.29 1.08
C ARG A 75 14.81 -25.87 0.96
N PHE A 76 14.13 -24.92 1.58
CA PHE A 76 14.61 -23.55 1.66
C PHE A 76 14.57 -23.06 3.10
N GLN A 77 15.44 -22.09 3.40
CA GLN A 77 15.46 -21.40 4.68
C GLN A 77 14.70 -20.08 4.51
N ASP A 78 13.71 -19.84 5.38
CA ASP A 78 13.00 -18.56 5.41
C ASP A 78 14.00 -17.42 5.66
N PRO A 79 14.04 -16.38 4.79
CA PRO A 79 14.88 -15.21 5.05
C PRO A 79 14.53 -14.51 6.36
N THR A 80 13.30 -14.66 6.84
CA THR A 80 12.80 -14.03 8.05
C THR A 80 13.25 -14.78 9.30
N SER A 81 13.97 -14.10 10.19
CA SER A 81 14.24 -14.62 11.54
C SER A 81 13.31 -13.95 12.56
N SER A 82 12.87 -14.72 13.54
CA SER A 82 11.95 -14.25 14.58
C SER A 82 12.35 -14.78 15.96
N ASN A 83 12.08 -13.99 17.00
CA ASN A 83 12.20 -14.41 18.39
C ASN A 83 11.03 -13.82 19.20
N PRO A 84 10.10 -14.65 19.71
CA PRO A 84 10.06 -16.12 19.65
C PRO A 84 9.88 -16.67 18.21
N PRO A 85 10.15 -17.97 17.97
CA PRO A 85 9.99 -18.58 16.65
C PRO A 85 8.58 -18.37 16.08
N ALA A 86 8.47 -17.87 14.86
CA ALA A 86 7.20 -17.67 14.16
C ALA A 86 6.50 -18.99 13.78
N TYR A 87 7.29 -20.05 13.60
CA TYR A 87 6.81 -21.36 13.18
C TYR A 87 7.34 -22.47 14.09
N ARG A 88 6.67 -23.62 14.07
CA ARG A 88 7.07 -24.82 14.81
C ARG A 88 7.48 -25.93 13.87
N ARG A 89 8.41 -26.77 14.30
CA ARG A 89 8.76 -27.99 13.58
C ARG A 89 7.53 -28.90 13.41
N GLY A 90 7.33 -29.43 12.20
CA GLY A 90 6.16 -30.21 11.81
C GLY A 90 4.93 -29.38 11.44
N GLN A 91 5.01 -28.05 11.47
CA GLN A 91 3.91 -27.18 11.05
C GLN A 91 3.77 -27.18 9.53
N GLU A 92 2.55 -27.40 9.05
CA GLU A 92 2.19 -27.20 7.65
C GLU A 92 2.08 -25.70 7.34
N VAL A 93 2.68 -25.30 6.22
CA VAL A 93 2.70 -23.92 5.74
C VAL A 93 2.49 -23.88 4.23
N THR A 94 1.88 -22.80 3.74
CA THR A 94 1.80 -22.54 2.30
C THR A 94 3.09 -21.84 1.86
N VAL A 95 3.68 -22.33 0.77
CA VAL A 95 4.93 -21.80 0.19
C VAL A 95 4.62 -21.23 -1.18
N LEU A 96 5.13 -20.04 -1.46
CA LEU A 96 5.14 -19.42 -2.78
C LEU A 96 6.54 -19.55 -3.35
N TYR A 97 6.68 -20.18 -4.51
CA TYR A 97 7.98 -20.44 -5.13
C TYR A 97 7.99 -20.07 -6.60
N ASP A 98 9.15 -19.72 -7.12
CA ASP A 98 9.36 -19.51 -8.55
C ASP A 98 9.46 -20.87 -9.27
N PRO A 99 8.58 -21.21 -10.23
CA PRO A 99 8.68 -22.46 -10.99
C PRO A 99 9.96 -22.58 -11.83
N GLU A 100 10.57 -21.46 -12.23
CA GLU A 100 11.85 -21.47 -12.96
C GLU A 100 13.04 -21.62 -12.01
N ASN A 101 12.90 -21.17 -10.76
CA ASN A 101 13.92 -21.31 -9.74
C ASN A 101 13.35 -21.65 -8.34
N PRO A 102 13.00 -22.93 -8.08
CA PRO A 102 12.30 -23.34 -6.87
C PRO A 102 13.00 -23.07 -5.54
N GLU A 103 14.30 -22.79 -5.56
CA GLU A 103 15.05 -22.39 -4.36
C GLU A 103 14.67 -20.99 -3.87
N PHE A 104 14.16 -20.13 -4.78
CA PHE A 104 13.57 -18.86 -4.43
C PHE A 104 12.11 -19.09 -4.03
N ALA A 105 11.95 -19.40 -2.75
CA ALA A 105 10.67 -19.63 -2.13
C ALA A 105 10.51 -18.77 -0.87
N VAL A 106 9.26 -18.39 -0.60
CA VAL A 106 8.86 -17.64 0.59
C VAL A 106 7.63 -18.29 1.20
N ILE A 107 7.51 -18.19 2.53
CA ILE A 107 6.30 -18.66 3.21
C ILE A 107 5.19 -17.63 2.98
N ASP A 108 4.01 -18.08 2.55
CA ASP A 108 2.82 -17.25 2.46
C ASP A 108 2.31 -16.93 3.86
N SER A 109 2.74 -15.78 4.37
CA SER A 109 2.38 -15.31 5.69
C SER A 109 1.90 -13.87 5.62
N PRO A 110 0.96 -13.45 6.48
CA PRO A 110 0.57 -12.04 6.56
C PRO A 110 1.76 -11.10 6.76
N PHE A 111 2.80 -11.55 7.46
CA PHE A 111 4.03 -10.79 7.69
C PHE A 111 4.85 -10.55 6.41
N THR A 112 4.83 -11.49 5.47
CA THR A 112 5.47 -11.34 4.15
C THR A 112 4.84 -10.18 3.38
N TRP A 113 3.51 -10.02 3.48
CA TRP A 113 2.76 -8.97 2.79
C TRP A 113 2.68 -7.65 3.56
N LEU A 114 2.92 -7.66 4.88
CA LEU A 114 2.78 -6.50 5.76
C LEU A 114 3.44 -5.22 5.23
N PRO A 115 4.71 -5.21 4.80
CA PRO A 115 5.35 -4.00 4.29
C PRO A 115 4.55 -3.39 3.13
N SER A 116 4.24 -4.20 2.12
CA SER A 116 3.48 -3.77 0.94
C SER A 116 2.06 -3.33 1.30
N THR A 117 1.38 -4.07 2.18
CA THR A 117 0.03 -3.71 2.66
C THR A 117 0.03 -2.37 3.40
N VAL A 118 1.04 -2.11 4.24
CA VAL A 118 1.20 -0.85 4.97
C VAL A 118 1.40 0.31 3.99
N PHE A 119 2.32 0.18 3.03
CA PHE A 119 2.56 1.24 2.03
C PHE A 119 1.32 1.54 1.19
N ILE A 120 0.62 0.51 0.72
CA ILE A 120 -0.62 0.66 -0.05
C ILE A 120 -1.72 1.27 0.81
N GLY A 121 -1.88 0.82 2.06
CA GLY A 121 -2.92 1.31 2.98
C GLY A 121 -2.74 2.78 3.33
N PHE A 122 -1.53 3.18 3.78
CA PHE A 122 -1.24 4.57 4.08
C PHE A 122 -1.27 5.45 2.83
N GLY A 123 -0.71 5.00 1.71
CA GLY A 123 -0.77 5.73 0.43
C GLY A 123 -2.21 5.96 -0.02
N GLY A 124 -3.05 4.92 0.04
CA GLY A 124 -4.48 4.99 -0.28
C GLY A 124 -5.24 5.98 0.61
N LEU A 125 -4.95 5.98 1.92
CA LEU A 125 -5.53 6.95 2.85
C LEU A 125 -5.22 8.40 2.44
N PHE A 126 -3.95 8.69 2.09
CA PHE A 126 -3.56 10.03 1.64
C PHE A 126 -4.26 10.43 0.33
N VAL A 127 -4.41 9.50 -0.61
CA VAL A 127 -5.15 9.75 -1.85
C VAL A 127 -6.62 10.09 -1.56
N VAL A 128 -7.29 9.31 -0.70
CA VAL A 128 -8.69 9.55 -0.33
C VAL A 128 -8.86 10.92 0.33
N LEU A 129 -8.02 11.25 1.31
CA LEU A 129 -8.05 12.56 1.98
C LEU A 129 -7.79 13.71 1.00
N GLY A 130 -6.87 13.53 0.06
CA GLY A 130 -6.60 14.51 -1.00
C GLY A 130 -7.78 14.71 -1.95
N ILE A 131 -8.46 13.63 -2.36
CA ILE A 131 -9.69 13.71 -3.17
C ILE A 131 -10.78 14.46 -2.41
N PHE A 132 -11.01 14.15 -1.14
CA PHE A 132 -11.99 14.86 -0.31
C PHE A 132 -11.67 16.35 -0.20
N ALA A 133 -10.40 16.72 -0.04
CA ALA A 133 -9.97 18.12 -0.01
C ALA A 133 -10.27 18.84 -1.34
N LEU A 134 -10.00 18.20 -2.49
CA LEU A 134 -10.31 18.75 -3.82
C LEU A 134 -11.82 18.87 -4.06
N LEU A 135 -12.62 17.89 -3.63
CA LEU A 135 -14.08 17.95 -3.75
C LEU A 135 -14.68 19.07 -2.88
N ASN A 136 -14.23 19.18 -1.62
CA ASN A 136 -14.66 20.26 -0.75
C ASN A 136 -14.31 21.64 -1.33
N TRP A 137 -13.11 21.75 -1.91
CA TRP A 137 -12.69 22.93 -2.61
C TRP A 137 -13.59 23.28 -3.81
N LEU A 138 -13.87 22.29 -4.67
CA LEU A 138 -14.74 22.46 -5.83
C LEU A 138 -16.13 22.97 -5.42
N LEU A 139 -16.69 22.44 -4.33
CA LEU A 139 -17.98 22.89 -3.80
C LEU A 139 -17.94 24.37 -3.34
N ILE A 140 -16.83 24.82 -2.75
CA ILE A 140 -16.65 26.22 -2.37
C ILE A 140 -16.62 27.12 -3.62
N LEU A 141 -15.91 26.71 -4.68
CA LEU A 141 -15.91 27.46 -5.95
C LEU A 141 -17.30 27.56 -6.58
N LEU A 142 -18.06 26.45 -6.59
CA LEU A 142 -19.42 26.44 -7.13
C LEU A 142 -20.36 27.37 -6.34
N LYS A 143 -20.26 27.37 -5.00
CA LYS A 143 -21.01 28.30 -4.14
C LYS A 143 -20.65 29.77 -4.41
N LEU A 144 -19.37 30.09 -4.56
CA LEU A 144 -18.90 31.43 -4.87
C LEU A 144 -19.41 31.91 -6.25
N GLY A 145 -19.38 31.04 -7.27
CA GLY A 145 -19.93 31.32 -8.60
C GLY A 145 -21.44 31.59 -8.58
N GLY A 146 -22.20 30.82 -7.80
CA GLY A 146 -23.63 31.03 -7.61
C GLY A 146 -23.96 32.39 -6.96
N ILE A 147 -23.20 32.78 -5.93
CA ILE A 147 -23.35 34.07 -5.24
C ILE A 147 -23.05 35.24 -6.20
N LEU A 148 -21.97 35.14 -6.98
CA LEU A 148 -21.61 36.15 -7.99
C LEU A 148 -22.67 36.26 -9.09
N GLY A 149 -23.26 35.14 -9.51
CA GLY A 149 -24.36 35.11 -10.49
C GLY A 149 -25.62 35.83 -9.99
N VAL A 150 -26.02 35.59 -8.74
CA VAL A 150 -27.15 36.29 -8.11
C VAL A 150 -26.85 37.79 -7.93
N LEU A 151 -25.65 38.14 -7.50
CA LEU A 151 -25.22 39.54 -7.34
C LEU A 151 -25.24 40.29 -8.69
N GLY A 152 -24.75 39.65 -9.77
CA GLY A 152 -24.83 40.21 -11.12
C GLY A 152 -26.26 40.43 -11.60
N LEU A 153 -27.17 39.50 -11.27
CA LEU A 153 -28.60 39.63 -11.57
C LEU A 153 -29.24 40.80 -10.81
N LEU A 154 -28.92 40.98 -9.53
CA LEU A 154 -29.40 42.08 -8.70
C LEU A 154 -28.88 43.44 -9.18
N LEU A 155 -27.59 43.52 -9.53
CA LEU A 155 -26.98 44.74 -10.08
C LEU A 155 -27.57 45.11 -11.44
N ARG A 156 -27.96 44.13 -12.27
CA ARG A 156 -28.64 44.37 -13.54
C ARG A 156 -30.05 44.95 -13.36
N ARG A 157 -30.80 44.50 -12.34
CA ARG A 157 -32.17 44.99 -12.04
C ARG A 157 -32.18 46.43 -11.53
N SER A 158 -31.14 46.87 -10.84
CA SER A 158 -31.02 48.24 -10.30
C SER A 158 -30.77 49.32 -11.36
N ARG A 159 -30.44 48.96 -12.61
CA ARG A 159 -30.12 49.90 -13.70
C ARG A 159 -31.27 50.15 -14.68
N SER A 160 -32.51 49.80 -14.34
CA SER A 160 -33.66 50.19 -15.17
C SER A 160 -33.79 51.72 -15.19
N PRO A 161 -33.66 52.38 -16.36
CA PRO A 161 -33.73 53.84 -16.45
C PRO A 161 -35.16 54.31 -16.12
N VAL A 162 -35.27 55.32 -15.26
CA VAL A 162 -36.52 56.05 -15.05
C VAL A 162 -36.80 56.82 -16.35
N SER A 163 -37.81 56.38 -17.10
CA SER A 163 -38.31 57.09 -18.27
C SER A 163 -38.97 58.40 -17.82
N HIS A 164 -38.36 59.52 -18.17
CA HIS A 164 -39.01 60.83 -18.21
C HIS A 164 -39.94 60.93 -19.43
#